data_AF-A0A2H0NBJ3-F1
#
_entry.id   AF-A0A2H0NBJ3-F1
#
_cell.length_a   1.000
_cell.length_b   1.000
_cell.length_c   1.000
_cell.angle_alpha   90.00
_cell.angle_beta   90.00
_cell.angle_gamma   90.00
#
_symmetry.space_group_name_H-M   'P 1'
#
loop_
_entity.id
_entity.type
_entity.pdbx_description
1 polymer ?
#
loop_
_entity_poly.entity_id
_entity_poly.type
_entity_poly.pdbx_seq_one_letter_code
_entity_poly.pdbx_strand_id
1 'polypeptide(L)'
;MSSVKRTLKRQGLTKYSQWKKWHQYPERPFPEKPRILVQIDSMREGLPKEHLYVYALIDVCSRWAYAKPVKAINSWQSARFFQEAQQTSRFDFKLIQSDHGSEFAKWFTKRLISCGVEHRHSRVRKPTDNGHVERFIGTLQRECLNRTNRSFKAWKKAIPEFIHYYNTTRPHMGLDMKTPMEVLRSY
;
A
#
# COMPACT_ATOMS: atom_id res chain seq x y z
N MET A 1 -25.41 -5.18 -12.11
CA MET A 1 -25.24 -5.50 -13.55
C MET A 1 -26.62 -5.77 -14.13
N SER A 2 -27.07 -5.06 -15.18
CA SER A 2 -28.48 -5.15 -15.64
C SER A 2 -28.85 -6.52 -16.21
N SER A 3 -30.15 -6.86 -16.15
CA SER A 3 -30.72 -8.12 -16.68
C SER A 3 -30.34 -8.34 -18.16
N VAL A 4 -30.47 -7.29 -18.97
CA VAL A 4 -30.13 -7.28 -20.40
C VAL A 4 -28.68 -7.71 -20.64
N LYS A 5 -27.73 -7.17 -19.86
CA LYS A 5 -26.30 -7.46 -20.02
C LYS A 5 -25.95 -8.91 -19.70
N ARG A 6 -26.69 -9.54 -18.77
CA ARG A 6 -26.55 -10.97 -18.44
C ARG A 6 -27.11 -11.86 -19.55
N THR A 7 -28.27 -11.51 -20.10
CA THR A 7 -28.91 -12.25 -21.21
C THR A 7 -28.06 -12.19 -22.48
N LEU A 8 -27.54 -11.02 -22.85
CA LEU A 8 -26.62 -10.88 -23.99
C LEU A 8 -25.35 -11.73 -23.82
N LYS A 9 -24.78 -11.78 -22.61
CA LYS A 9 -23.60 -12.60 -22.31
C LYS A 9 -23.91 -14.10 -22.41
N ARG A 10 -25.07 -14.52 -21.89
CA ARG A 10 -25.53 -15.93 -21.92
C ARG A 10 -25.79 -16.43 -23.33
N GLN A 11 -26.31 -15.58 -24.20
CA GLN A 11 -26.59 -15.90 -25.60
C GLN A 11 -25.36 -15.71 -26.53
N GLY A 12 -24.17 -15.45 -25.98
CA GLY A 12 -22.96 -15.21 -26.79
C GLY A 12 -22.96 -13.92 -27.61
N LEU A 13 -23.94 -13.04 -27.41
CA LEU A 13 -24.14 -11.80 -28.19
C LEU A 13 -23.30 -10.62 -27.67
N THR A 14 -22.44 -10.83 -26.67
CA THR A 14 -21.49 -9.81 -26.22
C THR A 14 -20.24 -9.78 -27.09
N LYS A 15 -20.12 -8.76 -27.94
CA LYS A 15 -18.86 -8.42 -28.62
C LYS A 15 -18.02 -7.50 -27.74
N TYR A 16 -16.75 -7.85 -27.54
CA TYR A 16 -15.79 -6.92 -26.94
C TYR A 16 -15.31 -5.92 -28.00
N SER A 17 -15.05 -4.67 -27.59
CA SER A 17 -14.43 -3.69 -28.47
C SER A 17 -13.08 -4.22 -28.96
N GLN A 18 -12.78 -4.03 -30.25
CA GLN A 18 -11.45 -4.28 -30.83
C GLN A 18 -10.34 -3.51 -30.11
N TRP A 19 -10.68 -2.37 -29.50
CA TRP A 19 -9.76 -1.52 -28.74
C TRP A 19 -9.69 -1.89 -27.25
N LYS A 20 -10.31 -3.00 -26.84
CA LYS A 20 -10.32 -3.43 -25.44
C LYS A 20 -8.92 -3.91 -25.04
N LYS A 21 -8.24 -3.11 -24.24
CA LYS A 21 -6.96 -3.49 -23.63
C LYS A 21 -7.18 -4.52 -22.53
N TRP A 22 -6.69 -5.73 -22.76
CA TRP A 22 -6.64 -6.76 -21.73
C TRP A 22 -5.56 -6.41 -20.72
N HIS A 23 -5.94 -6.32 -19.46
CA HIS A 23 -5.00 -6.10 -18.38
C HIS A 23 -4.40 -7.46 -18.02
N GLN A 24 -3.11 -7.64 -18.30
CA GLN A 24 -2.35 -8.76 -17.75
C GLN A 24 -1.85 -8.32 -16.38
N TYR A 25 -2.24 -9.07 -15.35
CA TYR A 25 -1.74 -8.86 -13.99
C TYR A 25 -0.69 -9.94 -13.75
N PRO A 26 0.57 -9.58 -13.44
CA PRO A 26 1.54 -10.58 -13.04
C PRO A 26 1.03 -11.32 -11.80
N GLU A 27 1.45 -12.58 -11.67
CA GLU A 27 1.05 -13.39 -10.52
C GLU A 27 1.45 -12.69 -9.22
N ARG A 28 0.56 -12.79 -8.23
CA ARG A 28 0.86 -12.24 -6.91
C ARG A 28 1.80 -13.24 -6.23
N PRO A 29 3.04 -12.86 -5.87
CA PRO A 29 3.94 -13.78 -5.20
C PRO A 29 3.38 -14.17 -3.84
N PHE A 30 3.65 -15.40 -3.42
CA PHE A 30 3.35 -15.85 -2.08
C PHE A 30 4.32 -15.16 -1.10
N PRO A 31 3.85 -14.51 -0.02
CA PRO A 31 4.68 -13.75 0.91
C PRO A 31 5.38 -14.67 1.92
N GLU A 32 6.17 -15.64 1.44
CA GLU A 32 6.80 -16.68 2.25
C GLU A 32 7.81 -16.12 3.26
N LYS A 33 8.53 -15.08 2.87
CA LYS A 33 9.55 -14.41 3.66
C LYS A 33 9.32 -12.90 3.60
N PRO A 34 9.85 -12.14 4.58
CA PRO A 34 9.89 -10.69 4.48
C PRO A 34 10.54 -10.25 3.17
N ARG A 35 10.24 -9.03 2.72
CA ARG A 35 10.80 -8.38 1.53
C ARG A 35 10.17 -8.80 0.21
N ILE A 36 9.57 -9.99 0.13
CA ILE A 36 9.04 -10.55 -1.12
C ILE A 36 7.87 -9.71 -1.66
N LEU A 37 6.89 -9.42 -0.82
CA LEU A 37 5.69 -8.70 -1.20
C LEU A 37 5.43 -7.58 -0.20
N VAL A 38 5.55 -6.35 -0.68
CA VAL A 38 5.31 -5.14 0.10
C VAL A 38 4.14 -4.40 -0.53
N GLN A 39 3.18 -3.98 0.28
CA GLN A 39 2.02 -3.21 -0.18
C GLN A 39 2.21 -1.74 0.14
N ILE A 40 1.86 -0.87 -0.80
CA ILE A 40 1.85 0.58 -0.64
C ILE A 40 0.48 1.13 -0.99
N ASP A 41 0.04 2.11 -0.22
CA ASP A 41 -1.20 2.83 -0.46
C ASP A 41 -1.10 4.26 0.06
N SER A 42 -2.04 5.09 -0.35
CA SER A 42 -2.19 6.47 0.13
C SER A 42 -3.58 6.64 0.73
N MET A 43 -3.66 7.37 1.84
CA MET A 43 -4.94 7.77 2.42
C MET A 43 -5.02 9.29 2.48
N ARG A 44 -6.25 9.79 2.45
CA ARG A 44 -6.58 11.20 2.54
C ARG A 44 -7.59 11.43 3.66
N GLU A 45 -7.44 12.53 4.37
CA GLU A 45 -8.36 12.94 5.44
C GLU A 45 -8.59 14.45 5.40
N GLY A 46 -9.77 14.88 5.86
CA GLY A 46 -10.15 16.29 5.90
C GLY A 46 -11.00 16.74 4.72
N LEU A 47 -11.42 18.00 4.77
CA LEU A 47 -12.26 18.65 3.75
C LEU A 47 -11.43 18.96 2.49
N PRO A 48 -12.06 19.17 1.31
CA PRO A 48 -11.37 19.39 0.04
C PRO A 48 -10.24 20.42 0.03
N LYS A 49 -10.36 21.50 0.81
CA LYS A 49 -9.37 22.59 0.90
C LYS A 49 -8.29 22.36 1.97
N GLU A 50 -8.45 21.34 2.80
CA GLU A 50 -7.60 21.06 3.97
C GLU A 50 -7.12 19.59 3.98
N HIS A 51 -7.12 18.95 2.81
CA HIS A 51 -6.73 17.55 2.72
C HIS A 51 -5.32 17.34 3.28
N LEU A 52 -5.22 16.44 4.23
CA LEU A 52 -3.97 15.85 4.66
C LEU A 52 -3.86 14.45 4.06
N TYR A 53 -2.66 14.12 3.63
CA TYR A 53 -2.39 12.86 2.99
C TYR A 53 -1.34 12.10 3.78
N VAL A 54 -1.46 10.78 3.79
CA VAL A 54 -0.46 9.88 4.37
C VAL A 54 -0.20 8.77 3.39
N TYR A 55 1.07 8.55 3.06
CA TYR A 55 1.48 7.30 2.42
C TYR A 55 1.74 6.26 3.50
N ALA A 56 1.33 5.03 3.22
CA ALA A 56 1.51 3.88 4.09
C ALA A 56 2.11 2.72 3.28
N LEU A 57 3.02 1.99 3.89
CA LEU A 57 3.68 0.83 3.32
C LEU A 57 3.74 -0.27 4.37
N ILE A 58 3.50 -1.52 3.97
CA ILE A 58 3.59 -2.67 4.85
C ILE A 58 4.14 -3.90 4.13
N ASP A 59 5.08 -4.58 4.76
CA ASP A 59 5.54 -5.90 4.35
C ASP A 59 4.50 -6.98 4.68
N VAL A 60 4.15 -7.81 3.69
CA VAL A 60 3.06 -8.77 3.82
C VAL A 60 3.44 -10.02 4.62
N CYS A 61 4.73 -10.30 4.83
CA CYS A 61 5.13 -11.42 5.68
C CYS A 61 5.26 -10.93 7.14
N SER A 62 6.19 -10.01 7.39
CA SER A 62 6.58 -9.53 8.72
C SER A 62 5.65 -8.51 9.35
N ARG A 63 4.73 -7.90 8.58
CA ARG A 63 3.97 -6.70 8.96
C ARG A 63 4.83 -5.47 9.23
N TRP A 64 6.12 -5.47 8.89
CA TRP A 64 6.93 -4.27 9.06
C TRP A 64 6.32 -3.12 8.26
N ALA A 65 6.08 -1.99 8.92
CA ALA A 65 5.32 -0.90 8.33
C ALA A 65 6.07 0.42 8.37
N TYR A 66 5.77 1.27 7.42
CA TYR A 66 6.24 2.65 7.36
C TYR A 66 5.12 3.56 6.91
N ALA A 67 5.01 4.75 7.49
CA ALA A 67 4.03 5.74 7.06
C ALA A 67 4.59 7.14 7.19
N LYS A 68 4.13 8.06 6.34
CA LYS A 68 4.58 9.45 6.35
C LYS A 68 3.49 10.40 5.87
N PRO A 69 3.25 11.52 6.58
CA PRO A 69 2.35 12.54 6.10
C PRO A 69 3.00 13.35 4.96
N VAL A 70 2.20 13.68 3.95
CA VAL A 70 2.60 14.51 2.81
C VAL A 70 1.55 15.59 2.56
N LYS A 71 1.98 16.70 1.96
CA LYS A 71 1.08 17.82 1.61
C LYS A 71 0.33 17.59 0.29
N ALA A 72 0.82 16.69 -0.56
CA ALA A 72 0.23 16.37 -1.84
C ALA A 72 0.59 14.93 -2.25
N ILE A 73 -0.31 14.33 -3.02
CA ILE A 73 -0.14 13.00 -3.61
C ILE A 73 0.22 13.16 -5.08
N ASN A 74 1.36 12.59 -5.49
CA ASN A 74 1.80 12.51 -6.87
C ASN A 74 2.94 11.50 -6.98
N SER A 75 3.31 11.10 -8.21
CA SER A 75 4.32 10.05 -8.41
C SER A 75 5.70 10.38 -7.87
N TRP A 76 6.09 11.66 -7.86
CA TRP A 76 7.37 12.09 -7.28
C TRP A 76 7.40 11.86 -5.77
N GLN A 77 6.31 12.22 -5.09
CA GLN A 77 6.17 11.98 -3.65
C GLN A 77 6.07 10.49 -3.32
N SER A 78 5.37 9.68 -4.13
CA SER A 78 5.36 8.22 -3.97
C SER A 78 6.77 7.63 -4.03
N ALA A 79 7.59 8.05 -5.02
CA ALA A 79 8.96 7.59 -5.14
C ALA A 79 9.83 8.02 -3.97
N ARG A 80 9.73 9.29 -3.55
CA ARG A 80 10.48 9.80 -2.40
C ARG A 80 10.11 9.03 -1.13
N PHE A 81 8.82 8.80 -0.90
CA PHE A 81 8.33 8.01 0.22
C PHE A 81 8.90 6.59 0.18
N PHE A 82 8.87 5.92 -0.98
CA PHE A 82 9.47 4.60 -1.15
C PHE A 82 10.97 4.59 -0.82
N GLN A 83 11.73 5.57 -1.31
CA GLN A 83 13.18 5.63 -1.04
C GLN A 83 13.48 5.80 0.44
N GLU A 84 12.72 6.65 1.14
CA GLU A 84 12.86 6.82 2.58
C GLU A 84 12.46 5.55 3.34
N ALA A 85 11.41 4.84 2.90
CA ALA A 85 11.01 3.57 3.48
C ALA A 85 12.09 2.49 3.33
N GLN A 86 12.68 2.38 2.14
CA GLN A 86 13.79 1.45 1.84
C GLN A 86 15.04 1.76 2.68
N GLN A 87 15.37 3.04 2.86
CA GLN A 87 16.50 3.42 3.70
C GLN A 87 16.23 3.09 5.19
N THR A 88 14.99 3.30 5.63
CA THR A 88 14.58 3.06 7.02
C THR A 88 14.48 1.57 7.35
N SER A 89 14.04 0.74 6.40
CA SER A 89 13.89 -0.71 6.59
C SER A 89 15.23 -1.40 6.85
N ARG A 90 16.34 -0.88 6.27
CA ARG A 90 17.66 -1.53 6.27
C ARG A 90 17.67 -2.88 5.54
N PHE A 91 16.69 -3.13 4.68
CA PHE A 91 16.61 -4.31 3.84
C PHE A 91 15.90 -3.98 2.52
N ASP A 92 16.24 -4.69 1.45
CA ASP A 92 15.65 -4.37 0.15
C ASP A 92 14.30 -5.02 -0.10
N PHE A 93 13.32 -4.25 -0.56
CA PHE A 93 12.07 -4.79 -1.08
C PHE A 93 12.27 -5.40 -2.48
N LYS A 94 11.62 -6.54 -2.76
CA LYS A 94 11.67 -7.21 -4.08
C LYS A 94 10.55 -6.75 -4.99
N LEU A 95 9.33 -6.70 -4.47
CA LEU A 95 8.16 -6.28 -5.22
C LEU A 95 7.27 -5.37 -4.38
N ILE A 96 6.89 -4.23 -4.99
CA ILE A 96 5.92 -3.29 -4.45
C ILE A 96 4.59 -3.52 -5.16
N GLN A 97 3.52 -3.62 -4.37
CA GLN A 97 2.15 -3.74 -4.85
C GLN A 97 1.34 -2.52 -4.44
N SER A 98 0.70 -1.87 -5.42
CA SER A 98 -0.20 -0.73 -5.20
C SER A 98 -1.55 -0.93 -5.86
N ASP A 99 -2.49 -0.02 -5.62
CA ASP A 99 -3.67 0.12 -6.46
C ASP A 99 -3.33 0.84 -7.80
N HIS A 100 -4.36 1.27 -8.54
CA HIS A 100 -4.18 2.00 -9.81
C HIS A 100 -4.20 3.54 -9.63
N GLY A 101 -3.91 4.04 -8.44
CA GLY A 101 -3.77 5.47 -8.17
C GLY A 101 -2.81 6.15 -9.14
N SER A 102 -3.09 7.40 -9.50
CA SER A 102 -2.27 8.15 -10.44
C SER A 102 -0.85 8.38 -9.89
N GLU A 103 -0.72 8.44 -8.57
CA GLU A 103 0.54 8.51 -7.85
C GLU A 103 1.38 7.24 -7.96
N PHE A 104 0.80 6.09 -8.29
CA PHE A 104 1.50 4.83 -8.48
C PHE A 104 1.65 4.44 -9.96
N ALA A 105 1.34 5.36 -10.88
CA ALA A 105 1.36 5.11 -12.31
C ALA A 105 2.78 4.91 -12.89
N LYS A 106 2.89 5.00 -14.21
CA LYS A 106 4.10 4.66 -15.00
C LYS A 106 5.40 5.27 -14.47
N TRP A 107 5.37 6.52 -13.99
CA TRP A 107 6.59 7.18 -13.51
C TRP A 107 7.11 6.55 -12.22
N PHE A 108 6.22 6.25 -11.27
CA PHE A 108 6.55 5.52 -10.05
C PHE A 108 7.08 4.12 -10.38
N THR A 109 6.41 3.41 -11.31
CA THR A 109 6.85 2.10 -11.81
C THR A 109 8.30 2.15 -12.35
N LYS A 110 8.60 3.13 -13.22
CA LYS A 110 9.96 3.30 -13.76
C LYS A 110 11.00 3.53 -12.66
N ARG A 111 10.63 4.29 -11.62
CA ARG A 111 11.53 4.59 -10.51
C ARG A 111 11.82 3.35 -9.66
N LEU A 112 10.82 2.51 -9.39
CA LEU A 112 11.01 1.24 -8.70
C LEU A 112 11.93 0.31 -9.49
N ILE A 113 11.67 0.15 -10.79
CA ILE A 113 12.48 -0.71 -11.67
C ILE A 113 13.94 -0.22 -11.71
N SER A 114 14.18 1.10 -11.76
CA SER A 114 15.55 1.65 -11.71
C SER A 114 16.28 1.38 -10.38
N CYS A 115 15.55 1.05 -9.31
CA CYS A 115 16.10 0.63 -8.02
C CYS A 115 16.18 -0.90 -7.88
N GLY A 116 15.92 -1.66 -8.95
CA GLY A 116 15.90 -3.12 -8.91
C GLY A 116 14.68 -3.72 -8.22
N VAL A 117 13.57 -2.97 -8.11
CA VAL A 117 12.34 -3.39 -7.44
C VAL A 117 11.21 -3.53 -8.45
N GLU A 118 10.53 -4.67 -8.44
CA GLU A 118 9.37 -4.91 -9.29
C GLU A 118 8.15 -4.14 -8.81
N HIS A 119 7.25 -3.82 -9.75
CA HIS A 119 6.00 -3.14 -9.43
C HIS A 119 4.79 -3.90 -9.99
N ARG A 120 3.80 -4.14 -9.14
CA ARG A 120 2.55 -4.81 -9.48
C ARG A 120 1.35 -3.97 -9.06
N HIS A 121 0.41 -3.76 -9.99
CA HIS A 121 -0.90 -3.23 -9.64
C HIS A 121 -1.85 -4.34 -9.17
N SER A 122 -2.61 -4.08 -8.11
CA SER A 122 -3.68 -4.95 -7.61
C SER A 122 -4.73 -5.20 -8.69
N ARG A 123 -5.32 -6.40 -8.75
CA ARG A 123 -6.33 -6.71 -9.78
C ARG A 123 -7.57 -5.83 -9.60
N VAL A 124 -8.09 -5.31 -10.71
CA VAL A 124 -9.35 -4.53 -10.71
C VAL A 124 -10.48 -5.38 -10.12
N ARG A 125 -11.21 -4.81 -9.14
CA ARG A 125 -12.31 -5.45 -8.38
C ARG A 125 -11.89 -6.67 -7.54
N LYS A 126 -10.64 -6.69 -7.04
CA LYS A 126 -10.17 -7.66 -6.05
C LYS A 126 -9.67 -6.93 -4.79
N PRO A 127 -10.58 -6.46 -3.91
CA PRO A 127 -10.19 -5.71 -2.71
C PRO A 127 -9.25 -6.49 -1.79
N THR A 128 -9.32 -7.83 -1.81
CA THR A 128 -8.41 -8.70 -1.05
C THR A 128 -6.95 -8.61 -1.48
N ASP A 129 -6.64 -8.03 -2.65
CA ASP A 129 -5.25 -7.84 -3.07
C ASP A 129 -4.52 -6.89 -2.10
N ASN A 130 -5.16 -5.82 -1.60
CA ASN A 130 -4.53 -4.77 -0.77
C ASN A 130 -4.91 -4.83 0.72
N GLY A 131 -5.51 -5.93 1.18
CA GLY A 131 -6.07 -6.00 2.54
C GLY A 131 -5.07 -5.84 3.69
N HIS A 132 -3.76 -6.00 3.49
CA HIS A 132 -2.78 -5.76 4.57
C HIS A 132 -2.50 -4.29 4.77
N VAL A 133 -2.29 -3.53 3.69
CA VAL A 133 -2.08 -2.08 3.79
C VAL A 133 -3.35 -1.36 4.24
N GLU A 134 -4.53 -1.78 3.78
CA GLU A 134 -5.81 -1.24 4.26
C GLU A 134 -6.01 -1.48 5.76
N ARG A 135 -5.72 -2.70 6.26
CA ARG A 135 -5.80 -3.01 7.69
C ARG A 135 -4.81 -2.17 8.50
N PHE A 136 -3.60 -1.98 7.98
CA PHE A 136 -2.60 -1.14 8.61
C PHE A 136 -3.03 0.33 8.67
N ILE A 137 -3.52 0.89 7.57
CA ILE A 137 -4.08 2.25 7.51
C ILE A 137 -5.19 2.42 8.55
N GLY A 138 -6.14 1.48 8.64
CA GLY A 138 -7.19 1.55 9.66
C GLY A 138 -6.65 1.49 11.10
N THR A 139 -5.53 0.79 11.32
CA THR A 139 -4.85 0.75 12.62
C THR A 139 -4.16 2.08 12.92
N LEU A 140 -3.42 2.63 11.96
CA LEU A 140 -2.80 3.95 12.04
C LEU A 140 -3.83 5.05 12.35
N GLN A 141 -4.98 5.02 11.66
CA GLN A 141 -6.06 5.97 11.91
C GLN A 141 -6.61 5.85 13.34
N ARG A 142 -7.02 4.66 13.77
CA ARG A 142 -7.64 4.45 15.09
C ARG A 142 -6.68 4.71 16.25
N GLU A 143 -5.44 4.27 16.14
CA GLU A 143 -4.48 4.27 17.25
C GLU A 143 -3.62 5.53 17.29
N CYS A 144 -3.40 6.23 16.17
CA CYS A 144 -2.57 7.43 16.10
C CYS A 144 -3.36 8.67 15.67
N LEU A 145 -3.95 8.66 14.48
CA LEU A 145 -4.41 9.91 13.83
C LEU A 145 -5.67 10.47 14.47
N ASN A 146 -6.63 9.62 14.83
CA ASN A 146 -7.85 10.01 15.52
C ASN A 146 -7.59 10.58 16.93
N ARG A 147 -6.39 10.32 17.48
CA ARG A 147 -5.96 10.81 18.81
C ARG A 147 -5.02 12.02 18.72
N THR A 148 -4.73 12.47 17.50
CA THR A 148 -3.79 13.57 17.24
C THR A 148 -4.52 14.71 16.56
N ASN A 149 -4.16 15.96 16.86
CA ASN A 149 -4.70 17.11 16.13
C ASN A 149 -4.49 16.94 14.62
N ARG A 150 -5.56 17.12 13.85
CA ARG A 150 -5.54 17.01 12.39
C ARG A 150 -4.79 18.18 11.76
N SER A 151 -3.47 18.10 11.76
CA SER A 151 -2.59 19.07 11.11
C SER A 151 -1.34 18.37 10.62
N PHE A 152 -0.79 18.86 9.51
CA PHE A 152 0.47 18.34 8.97
C PHE A 152 1.61 18.36 10.01
N LYS A 153 1.69 19.43 10.82
CA LYS A 153 2.70 19.58 11.86
C LYS A 153 2.58 18.50 12.94
N ALA A 154 1.36 18.26 13.43
CA ALA A 154 1.13 17.25 14.46
C ALA A 154 1.38 15.84 13.93
N TRP A 155 0.87 15.52 12.74
CA TRP A 155 1.07 14.21 12.11
C TRP A 155 2.54 13.92 11.79
N LYS A 156 3.30 14.95 11.38
CA LYS A 156 4.75 14.81 11.13
C LYS A 156 5.52 14.42 12.40
N LYS A 157 5.01 14.73 13.59
CA LYS A 157 5.58 14.31 14.87
C LYS A 157 5.04 12.95 15.33
N ALA A 158 3.72 12.78 15.31
CA ALA A 158 3.07 11.61 15.88
C ALA A 158 3.28 10.33 15.07
N ILE A 159 3.28 10.41 13.72
CA ILE A 159 3.38 9.21 12.87
C ILE A 159 4.70 8.46 13.09
N PRO A 160 5.90 9.11 13.06
CA PRO A 160 7.15 8.41 13.33
C PRO A 160 7.21 7.70 14.69
N GLU A 161 6.70 8.33 15.75
CA GLU A 161 6.61 7.74 17.10
C GLU A 161 5.72 6.50 17.08
N PHE A 162 4.55 6.59 16.44
CA PHE A 162 3.64 5.45 16.29
C PHE A 162 4.25 4.31 15.46
N ILE A 163 4.95 4.61 14.36
CA ILE A 163 5.61 3.60 13.52
C ILE A 163 6.69 2.86 14.31
N HIS A 164 7.46 3.58 15.13
CA HIS A 164 8.44 2.95 16.01
C HIS A 164 7.77 1.97 16.98
N TYR A 165 6.72 2.41 17.68
CA TYR A 165 5.93 1.55 18.57
C TYR A 165 5.32 0.35 17.84
N TYR A 166 4.72 0.56 16.66
CA TYR A 166 4.06 -0.47 15.86
C TYR A 166 5.03 -1.59 15.47
N ASN A 167 6.26 -1.24 15.09
CA ASN A 167 7.27 -2.18 14.63
C ASN A 167 8.04 -2.86 15.76
N THR A 168 8.21 -2.22 16.92
CA THR A 168 9.12 -2.68 17.98
C THR A 168 8.44 -3.16 19.26
N THR A 169 7.18 -2.78 19.49
CA THR A 169 6.51 -3.04 20.78
C THR A 169 5.12 -3.62 20.63
N ARG A 170 4.36 -3.19 19.61
CA ARG A 170 2.97 -3.63 19.43
C ARG A 170 2.92 -5.12 19.05
N PRO A 171 2.28 -5.99 19.85
CA PRO A 171 2.10 -7.39 19.48
C PRO A 171 1.03 -7.52 18.39
N HIS A 172 1.20 -8.51 17.51
CA HIS A 172 0.25 -8.78 16.43
C HIS A 172 -0.26 -10.21 16.53
N MET A 173 -1.58 -10.38 16.68
CA MET A 173 -2.23 -11.70 16.73
C MET A 173 -1.92 -12.54 15.48
N GLY A 174 -1.83 -11.90 14.31
CA GLY A 174 -1.49 -12.59 13.05
C GLY A 174 -0.01 -12.96 12.90
N LEU A 175 0.81 -12.73 13.94
CA LEU A 175 2.24 -13.06 14.02
C LEU A 175 2.56 -13.81 15.33
N ASP A 176 1.61 -14.58 15.88
CA ASP A 176 1.78 -15.29 17.16
C ASP A 176 2.24 -14.38 18.30
N MET A 177 1.64 -13.18 18.38
CA MET A 177 1.96 -12.13 19.35
C MET A 177 3.35 -11.50 19.23
N LYS A 178 4.12 -11.84 18.19
CA LYS A 178 5.39 -11.17 17.88
C LYS A 178 5.17 -9.78 17.30
N THR A 179 6.18 -8.94 17.49
CA THR A 179 6.32 -7.64 16.82
C THR A 179 6.89 -7.82 15.41
N PRO A 180 6.68 -6.85 14.50
CA PRO A 180 7.23 -6.93 13.16
C PRO A 180 8.76 -7.06 13.13
N MET A 181 9.46 -6.37 14.05
CA MET A 181 10.91 -6.47 14.16
C MET A 181 11.39 -7.83 14.66
N GLU A 182 10.67 -8.49 15.56
CA GLU A 182 10.99 -9.86 15.98
C GLU A 182 10.82 -10.85 14.83
N VAL A 183 9.77 -10.71 14.02
CA VAL A 183 9.58 -11.55 12.84
C VAL A 183 10.69 -11.31 11.81
N LEU A 184 11.05 -10.05 11.55
CA LEU A 184 12.17 -9.74 10.65
C LEU A 184 13.50 -10.36 11.10
N ARG A 185 13.78 -10.37 12.41
CA ARG A 185 15.01 -10.97 12.97
C ARG A 185 15.06 -12.49 12.90
N SER A 186 13.93 -13.14 12.62
CA SER A 186 13.85 -14.60 12.51
C SER A 186 14.21 -15.14 11.12
N TYR A 187 14.55 -14.28 10.17
CA TYR A 187 14.98 -14.60 8.80
C TYR A 187 16.38 -14.03 8.52
#